data_AF-X0T5J7-F1
#
_entry.id   AF-X0T5J7-F1
#
_cell.length_a   1.000
_cell.length_b   1.000
_cell.length_c   1.000
_cell.angle_alpha   90.00
_cell.angle_beta   90.00
_cell.angle_gamma   90.00
#
_symmetry.space_group_name_H-M   'P 1'
#
loop_
_entity.id
_entity.type
_entity.pdbx_description
1 polymer ?
#
loop_
_entity_poly.entity_id
_entity_poly.type
_entity_poly.pdbx_seq_one_letter_code
_entity_poly.pdbx_strand_id
1 'polypeptide(L)'
;HECKITPKIEFWAHCSNLQAWTENHYDTRIIHSNLGFPLLKELADAGDPIANRVFKDEIAKRFNSKVESVQKFFLEEGYLNYLSNEELQILFKAHFGISEIEKKKYVLVRVYMDDHIPLLEDDPIA
;
A
#
# COMPACT_ATOMS: atom_id res chain seq x y z
N HIS A 1 -2.95 40.30 5.39
CA HIS A 1 -3.57 40.35 4.06
C HIS A 1 -3.74 38.93 3.54
N GLU A 2 -4.98 38.47 3.37
CA GLU A 2 -5.24 37.21 2.65
C GLU A 2 -5.06 37.45 1.16
N CYS A 3 -4.06 36.82 0.55
CA CYS A 3 -3.89 36.82 -0.89
C CYS A 3 -4.97 35.90 -1.48
N LYS A 4 -6.06 36.48 -2.02
CA LYS A 4 -7.08 35.71 -2.75
C LYS A 4 -6.49 35.23 -4.07
N ILE A 5 -6.13 33.96 -4.11
CA ILE A 5 -5.73 33.27 -5.33
C ILE A 5 -6.97 33.18 -6.24
N THR A 6 -6.81 33.47 -7.53
CA THR A 6 -7.93 33.31 -8.48
C THR A 6 -8.16 31.83 -8.80
N PRO A 7 -9.38 31.40 -9.17
CA PRO A 7 -9.64 30.01 -9.55
C PRO A 7 -8.70 29.50 -10.66
N LYS A 8 -8.31 30.38 -11.58
CA LYS A 8 -7.31 30.06 -12.62
C LYS A 8 -5.95 29.75 -12.01
N ILE A 9 -5.45 30.59 -11.12
CA ILE A 9 -4.13 30.38 -10.50
C ILE A 9 -4.14 29.12 -9.62
N GLU A 10 -5.23 28.89 -8.88
CA GLU A 10 -5.42 27.66 -8.09
C GLU A 10 -5.40 26.41 -8.98
N PHE A 11 -6.13 26.42 -10.09
CA PHE A 11 -6.10 25.33 -11.06
C PHE A 11 -4.68 25.07 -11.60
N TRP A 12 -3.96 26.13 -11.99
CA TRP A 12 -2.57 26.01 -12.44
C TRP A 12 -1.67 25.39 -11.36
N ALA A 13 -1.83 25.79 -10.10
CA ALA A 13 -1.07 25.20 -9.00
C ALA A 13 -1.36 23.70 -8.83
N HIS A 14 -2.63 23.28 -8.93
CA HIS A 14 -2.99 21.85 -8.89
C HIS A 14 -2.40 21.06 -10.06
N CYS A 15 -2.47 21.59 -11.29
CA CYS A 15 -1.88 20.94 -12.47
C CYS A 15 -0.36 20.79 -12.33
N SER A 16 0.33 21.83 -11.87
CA SER A 16 1.79 21.77 -11.67
C SER A 16 2.19 20.73 -10.62
N ASN A 17 1.41 20.59 -9.54
CA ASN A 17 1.66 19.57 -8.52
C ASN A 17 1.47 18.15 -9.07
N LEU A 18 0.43 17.92 -9.88
CA LEU A 18 0.20 16.63 -10.54
C LEU A 18 1.29 16.31 -11.55
N GLN A 19 1.72 17.30 -12.35
CA GLN A 19 2.83 17.14 -13.29
C GLN A 19 4.12 16.74 -12.55
N ALA A 20 4.48 17.48 -11.50
CA ALA A 20 5.66 17.16 -10.69
C ALA A 20 5.57 15.76 -10.08
N TRP A 21 4.38 15.35 -9.62
CA TRP A 21 4.15 14.01 -9.07
C TRP A 21 4.39 12.92 -10.12
N THR A 22 3.89 13.08 -11.35
CA THR A 22 4.14 12.14 -12.46
C THR A 22 5.62 12.12 -12.87
N GLU A 23 6.25 13.29 -13.00
CA GLU A 23 7.67 13.42 -13.40
C GLU A 23 8.63 12.80 -12.37
N ASN A 24 8.22 12.71 -11.10
CA ASN A 24 8.98 12.07 -10.03
C ASN A 24 8.48 10.66 -9.71
N HIS A 25 7.98 9.95 -10.72
CA HIS A 25 7.57 8.54 -10.61
C HIS A 25 6.59 8.27 -9.47
N TYR A 26 5.61 9.17 -9.33
CA TYR A 26 4.52 9.07 -8.37
C TYR A 26 4.93 9.12 -6.89
N ASP A 27 6.05 9.80 -6.56
CA ASP A 27 6.45 10.02 -5.16
C ASP A 27 5.33 10.63 -4.31
N THR A 28 4.80 9.84 -3.38
CA THR A 28 3.65 10.20 -2.54
C THR A 28 3.87 11.38 -1.60
N ARG A 29 5.10 11.91 -1.54
CA ARG A 29 5.46 13.11 -0.76
C ARG A 29 5.19 14.41 -1.52
N ILE A 30 4.97 14.35 -2.84
CA ILE A 30 4.84 15.54 -3.70
C ILE A 30 3.42 16.12 -3.67
N ILE A 31 2.41 15.25 -3.71
CA ILE A 31 1.00 15.65 -3.57
C ILE A 31 0.44 15.21 -2.24
N HIS A 32 -0.61 15.88 -1.80
CA HIS A 32 -1.28 15.57 -0.55
C HIS A 32 -1.78 14.12 -0.56
N SER A 33 -1.55 13.40 0.54
CA SER A 33 -1.84 11.95 0.67
C SER A 33 -3.29 11.58 0.39
N ASN A 34 -4.23 12.47 0.72
CA ASN A 34 -5.66 12.35 0.42
C ASN A 34 -5.97 12.20 -1.08
N LEU A 35 -5.06 12.65 -1.94
CA LEU A 35 -5.17 12.51 -3.40
C LEU A 35 -4.20 11.46 -3.94
N GLY A 36 -2.96 11.43 -3.43
CA GLY A 36 -1.91 10.56 -3.95
C GLY A 36 -2.23 9.07 -3.84
N PHE A 37 -2.75 8.61 -2.70
CA PHE A 37 -3.03 7.18 -2.52
C PHE A 37 -4.20 6.68 -3.38
N PRO A 38 -5.36 7.38 -3.45
CA PRO A 38 -6.42 7.02 -4.39
C PRO A 38 -5.98 7.05 -5.86
N LEU A 39 -5.24 8.09 -6.29
CA LEU A 39 -4.77 8.16 -7.68
C LEU A 39 -3.79 7.04 -8.03
N LEU A 40 -2.88 6.68 -7.11
CA LEU A 40 -1.98 5.53 -7.30
C LEU A 40 -2.75 4.25 -7.51
N LYS A 41 -3.81 4.01 -6.73
CA LYS A 41 -4.65 2.83 -6.87
C LYS A 41 -5.29 2.78 -8.25
N GLU A 42 -5.93 3.87 -8.69
CA GLU A 42 -6.61 3.91 -10.00
C GLU A 42 -5.63 3.71 -11.17
N LEU A 43 -4.40 4.25 -11.08
CA LEU A 43 -3.36 4.01 -12.07
C LEU A 43 -2.83 2.56 -12.06
N ALA A 44 -2.68 1.97 -10.87
CA ALA A 44 -2.29 0.56 -10.73
C ALA A 44 -3.37 -0.37 -11.31
N ASP A 45 -4.65 -0.09 -11.03
CA ASP A 45 -5.80 -0.82 -11.59
C ASP A 45 -5.88 -0.68 -13.12
N ALA A 46 -5.52 0.50 -13.65
CA ALA A 46 -5.40 0.74 -15.09
C ALA A 46 -4.17 0.06 -15.73
N GLY A 47 -3.28 -0.54 -14.95
CA GLY A 47 -2.11 -1.29 -15.42
C GLY A 47 -0.83 -0.48 -15.62
N ASP A 48 -0.72 0.74 -15.07
CA ASP A 48 0.55 1.48 -15.08
C ASP A 48 1.59 0.74 -14.22
N PRO A 49 2.71 0.27 -14.80
CA PRO A 49 3.68 -0.55 -14.09
C PRO A 49 4.45 0.22 -13.00
N ILE A 50 4.68 1.52 -13.19
CA ILE A 50 5.36 2.37 -12.21
C ILE A 50 4.41 2.63 -11.04
N ALA A 51 3.15 2.97 -11.33
CA ALA A 51 2.14 3.19 -10.30
C ALA A 51 1.87 1.93 -9.50
N ASN A 52 1.74 0.76 -10.16
CA ASN A 52 1.54 -0.52 -9.49
C ASN A 52 2.66 -0.82 -8.49
N ARG A 53 3.93 -0.66 -8.90
CA ARG A 53 5.07 -0.83 -8.00
C ARG A 53 5.01 0.11 -6.81
N VAL A 54 4.82 1.42 -7.05
CA VAL A 54 4.77 2.43 -5.98
C VAL A 54 3.59 2.21 -5.04
N PHE A 55 2.45 1.76 -5.58
CA PHE A 55 1.26 1.46 -4.80
C PHE A 55 1.47 0.27 -3.85
N LYS A 56 2.07 -0.82 -4.33
CA LYS A 56 2.48 -1.97 -3.49
C LYS A 56 3.45 -1.57 -2.38
N ASP A 57 4.44 -0.73 -2.69
CA ASP A 57 5.39 -0.22 -1.70
C ASP A 57 4.68 0.60 -0.61
N GLU A 58 3.72 1.44 -0.99
CA GLU A 58 2.92 2.23 -0.04
C GLU A 58 1.99 1.36 0.79
N ILE A 59 1.42 0.28 0.23
CA ILE A 59 0.67 -0.72 0.99
C ILE A 59 1.55 -1.34 2.08
N ALA A 60 2.71 -1.87 1.70
CA ALA A 60 3.64 -2.50 2.63
C ALA A 60 4.08 -1.53 3.73
N LYS A 61 4.46 -0.30 3.36
CA LYS A 61 4.89 0.76 4.28
C LYS A 61 3.80 1.15 5.28
N ARG A 62 2.56 1.35 4.82
CA ARG A 62 1.43 1.77 5.66
C ARG A 62 0.98 0.64 6.58
N PHE A 63 0.93 -0.59 6.08
CA PHE A 63 0.63 -1.77 6.90
C PHE A 63 1.68 -1.95 8.01
N ASN A 64 2.95 -1.69 7.70
CA ASN A 64 4.05 -1.75 8.65
C ASN A 64 4.12 -0.60 9.67
N SER A 65 3.27 0.42 9.56
CA SER A 65 3.22 1.53 10.54
C SER A 65 2.76 1.10 11.95
N LYS A 66 2.29 -0.15 12.13
CA LYS A 66 1.79 -0.73 13.39
C LYS A 66 0.56 -0.03 13.98
N VAL A 67 -0.12 0.80 13.20
CA VAL A 67 -1.39 1.39 13.60
C VAL A 67 -2.51 0.37 13.30
N GLU A 68 -3.08 -0.23 14.34
CA GLU A 68 -4.08 -1.30 14.21
C GLU A 68 -5.28 -0.91 13.34
N SER A 69 -5.77 0.34 13.45
CA SER A 69 -6.88 0.82 12.63
C SER A 69 -6.55 0.88 11.15
N VAL A 70 -5.30 1.24 10.80
CA VAL A 70 -4.82 1.23 9.41
C VAL A 70 -4.71 -0.21 8.92
N GLN A 71 -4.14 -1.11 9.71
CA GLN A 71 -4.00 -2.52 9.31
C GLN A 71 -5.35 -3.19 9.07
N LYS A 72 -6.29 -2.97 9.98
CA LYS A 72 -7.65 -3.48 9.87
C LYS A 72 -8.31 -2.97 8.58
N PHE A 73 -8.22 -1.66 8.31
CA PHE A 73 -8.73 -1.08 7.07
C PHE A 73 -8.09 -1.72 5.82
N PHE A 74 -6.78 -1.95 5.83
CA PHE A 74 -6.08 -2.55 4.69
C PHE A 74 -6.48 -4.00 4.42
N LEU A 75 -6.80 -4.76 5.48
CA LEU A 75 -7.31 -6.12 5.38
C LEU A 75 -8.77 -6.15 4.90
N GLU A 76 -9.63 -5.33 5.50
CA GLU A 76 -11.08 -5.30 5.19
C GLU A 76 -11.36 -4.82 3.76
N GLU A 77 -10.62 -3.83 3.28
CA GLU A 77 -10.77 -3.30 1.92
C GLU A 77 -9.99 -4.12 0.87
N GLY A 78 -9.30 -5.20 1.28
CA GLY A 78 -8.59 -6.09 0.36
C GLY A 78 -7.35 -5.50 -0.30
N TYR A 79 -6.73 -4.47 0.27
CA TYR A 79 -5.52 -3.86 -0.28
C TYR A 79 -4.32 -4.82 -0.34
N LEU A 80 -4.28 -5.83 0.54
CA LEU A 80 -3.24 -6.85 0.49
C LEU A 80 -3.33 -7.76 -0.75
N ASN A 81 -4.48 -7.80 -1.44
CA ASN A 81 -4.67 -8.59 -2.67
C ASN A 81 -3.83 -8.06 -3.85
N TYR A 82 -3.32 -6.84 -3.75
CA TYR A 82 -2.40 -6.28 -4.74
C TYR A 82 -0.99 -6.87 -4.64
N LEU A 83 -0.65 -7.50 -3.51
CA LEU A 83 0.65 -8.10 -3.28
C LEU A 83 0.67 -9.56 -3.76
N SER A 84 1.80 -10.00 -4.31
CA SER A 84 2.03 -11.41 -4.60
C SER A 84 2.18 -12.22 -3.30
N ASN A 85 2.09 -13.54 -3.41
CA ASN A 85 2.32 -14.42 -2.27
C ASN A 85 3.70 -14.20 -1.65
N GLU A 86 4.74 -14.03 -2.46
CA GLU A 86 6.11 -13.74 -2.00
C GLU A 86 6.19 -12.38 -1.29
N GLU A 87 5.53 -11.35 -1.83
CA GLU A 87 5.47 -10.02 -1.23
C GLU A 87 4.75 -10.05 0.12
N LEU A 88 3.64 -10.79 0.23
CA LEU A 88 2.90 -11.01 1.48
C LEU A 88 3.76 -11.72 2.52
N GLN A 89 4.49 -12.77 2.12
CA GLN A 89 5.41 -13.48 3.00
C GLN A 89 6.48 -12.56 3.58
N ILE A 90 7.08 -11.73 2.72
CA ILE A 90 8.09 -10.73 3.15
C ILE A 90 7.46 -9.70 4.09
N LEU A 91 6.29 -9.17 3.75
CA LEU A 91 5.55 -8.19 4.55
C LEU A 91 5.28 -8.72 5.95
N PHE A 92 4.70 -9.91 6.06
CA PHE A 92 4.34 -10.51 7.34
C PHE A 92 5.57 -10.90 8.16
N LYS A 93 6.62 -11.43 7.52
CA LYS A 93 7.89 -11.73 8.19
C LYS A 93 8.52 -10.48 8.80
N ALA A 94 8.51 -9.36 8.08
CA ALA A 94 9.00 -8.08 8.57
C ALA A 94 8.12 -7.51 9.70
N HIS A 95 6.80 -7.72 9.61
CA HIS A 95 5.84 -7.15 10.54
C HIS A 95 5.79 -7.86 11.89
N PHE A 96 5.61 -9.18 11.88
CA PHE A 96 5.38 -9.99 13.07
C PHE A 96 6.68 -10.61 13.64
N GLY A 97 7.72 -10.73 12.81
CA GLY A 97 8.86 -11.59 13.11
C GLY A 97 8.50 -13.08 12.92
N ILE A 98 9.52 -13.89 12.62
CA ILE A 98 9.35 -15.32 12.26
C ILE A 98 8.58 -16.10 13.35
N SER A 99 8.82 -15.79 14.62
CA SER A 99 8.27 -16.53 15.76
C SER A 99 6.81 -16.24 16.10
N GLU A 100 6.21 -15.16 15.58
CA GLU A 100 4.80 -14.83 15.80
C GLU A 100 3.89 -15.34 14.66
N ILE A 101 4.43 -15.53 13.45
CA ILE A 101 3.71 -16.16 12.32
C ILE A 101 3.33 -17.60 12.68
N GLU A 102 4.26 -18.35 13.28
CA GLU A 102 4.02 -19.70 13.81
C GLU A 102 2.99 -19.72 14.95
N LYS A 103 2.80 -18.60 15.67
CA LYS A 103 1.95 -18.51 16.86
C LYS A 103 0.51 -18.03 16.58
N LYS A 104 0.10 -17.83 15.32
CA LYS A 104 -1.32 -17.64 14.91
C LYS A 104 -2.09 -16.56 15.70
N LYS A 105 -1.43 -15.48 16.11
CA LYS A 105 -1.98 -14.54 17.10
C LYS A 105 -2.97 -13.50 16.54
N TYR A 106 -2.96 -13.23 15.24
CA TYR A 106 -3.86 -12.27 14.60
C TYR A 106 -4.95 -13.01 13.83
N VAL A 107 -6.15 -13.10 14.41
CA VAL A 107 -7.29 -13.83 13.83
C VAL A 107 -7.57 -13.40 12.38
N LEU A 108 -7.54 -12.09 12.09
CA LEU A 108 -7.80 -11.57 10.75
C LEU A 108 -6.67 -11.92 9.74
N VAL A 109 -5.42 -11.80 10.16
CA VAL A 109 -4.26 -12.17 9.32
C VAL A 109 -4.22 -13.68 9.10
N ARG A 110 -4.60 -14.45 10.12
CA ARG A 110 -4.71 -15.90 10.03
C ARG A 110 -5.80 -16.31 9.04
N VAL A 111 -6.99 -15.71 9.09
CA VAL A 111 -8.05 -15.97 8.11
C VAL A 111 -7.54 -15.62 6.70
N TYR A 112 -6.92 -14.45 6.54
CA TYR A 112 -6.34 -14.03 5.27
C TYR A 112 -5.24 -14.99 4.77
N MET A 113 -4.35 -15.45 5.66
CA MET A 113 -3.31 -16.43 5.32
C MET A 113 -3.93 -17.79 4.99
N ASP A 114 -4.83 -18.32 5.83
CA ASP A 114 -5.45 -19.64 5.65
C ASP A 114 -6.27 -19.69 4.33
N ASP A 115 -6.87 -18.57 3.90
CA ASP A 115 -7.64 -18.48 2.65
C ASP A 115 -6.81 -18.17 1.39
N HIS A 116 -5.63 -17.54 1.50
CA HIS A 116 -4.88 -17.00 0.34
C HIS A 116 -3.44 -17.51 0.22
N ILE A 117 -2.88 -18.07 1.28
CA ILE A 117 -1.54 -18.66 1.32
C ILE A 117 -1.68 -20.07 1.88
N PRO A 118 -1.58 -21.13 1.05
CA PRO A 118 -1.39 -22.47 1.58
C PRO A 118 -0.14 -22.41 2.45
N LEU A 119 -0.32 -22.55 3.77
CA LEU A 119 0.80 -22.72 4.69
C LEU A 119 1.69 -23.77 4.05
N LEU A 120 2.96 -23.41 3.82
CA LEU A 120 3.97 -24.31 3.28
C LEU A 120 3.79 -25.66 3.96
N GLU A 121 3.21 -26.63 3.24
CA GLU A 121 3.34 -28.02 3.64
C GLU A 121 4.84 -28.26 3.65
N ASP A 122 5.32 -28.65 4.83
CA ASP A 122 6.71 -28.87 5.17
C ASP A 122 7.51 -29.36 3.97
N ASP A 123 8.38 -28.51 3.41
CA ASP A 123 9.36 -28.96 2.45
C ASP A 123 10.23 -30.00 3.19
N PRO A 124 10.15 -31.30 2.84
CA PRO A 124 10.92 -32.30 3.55
C PRO A 124 12.37 -32.04 3.21
N ILE A 125 13.15 -31.65 4.21
CA ILE A 125 14.61 -31.59 4.14
C ILE A 125 15.08 -32.97 3.64
N ALA A 126 15.48 -33.03 2.37
CA ALA A 126 16.19 -34.15 1.77
C ALA A 126 17.68 -34.10 2.15
#